data_AF-A0A5P9PN94-F1
#
_entry.id   AF-A0A5P9PN94-F1
#
_cell.length_a   1.000
_cell.length_b   1.000
_cell.length_c   1.000
_cell.angle_alpha   90.00
_cell.angle_beta   90.00
_cell.angle_gamma   90.00
#
_symmetry.space_group_name_H-M   'P 1'
#
loop_
_entity.id
_entity.type
_entity.pdbx_description
1 polymer ?
#
loop_
_entity_poly.entity_id
_entity_poly.type
_entity_poly.pdbx_seq_one_letter_code
_entity_poly.pdbx_strand_id
1 'polypeptide(L)'
;MRGLTYRAVAAEAGVTHGSVRYHFGDRDTLIEEALTFCVERGIEGVELTLDESGFDDFAAGIVAMVAAAPEAQAFQYELALESRRRPELRPVMERVNDSYRVAVHQALVRNGLDDPALAELVFIAIDGLVFHQTAFGNTGRTERAVKVLRKLLTAYAAT
;
A
#
# COMPACT_ATOMS: atom_id res chain seq x y z
N MET A 1 16.21 3.78 5.40
CA MET A 1 16.95 2.51 5.72
C MET A 1 18.04 2.54 6.84
N ARG A 2 18.71 3.65 7.23
CA ARG A 2 19.79 3.62 8.27
C ARG A 2 19.30 3.36 9.72
N GLY A 3 17.98 3.32 9.95
CA GLY A 3 17.37 3.17 11.28
C GLY A 3 16.76 1.79 11.61
N LEU A 4 16.65 0.85 10.66
CA LEU A 4 16.07 -0.48 10.92
C LEU A 4 17.09 -1.45 11.52
N THR A 5 17.56 -1.11 12.72
CA THR A 5 18.33 -2.03 13.56
C THR A 5 17.49 -2.43 14.76
N TYR A 6 17.73 -3.62 15.28
CA TYR A 6 17.10 -4.07 16.53
C TYR A 6 17.25 -3.09 17.69
N ARG A 7 18.38 -2.37 17.77
CA ARG A 7 18.61 -1.39 18.84
C ARG A 7 17.70 -0.17 18.68
N ALA A 8 17.51 0.30 17.44
CA ALA A 8 16.61 1.40 17.15
C ALA A 8 15.14 1.01 17.39
N VAL A 9 14.74 -0.19 16.95
CA VAL A 9 13.37 -0.70 17.20
C VAL A 9 13.11 -0.91 18.69
N ALA A 10 14.07 -1.49 19.43
CA ALA A 10 13.94 -1.67 20.87
C ALA A 10 13.85 -0.32 21.62
N ALA A 11 14.66 0.66 21.22
CA ALA A 11 14.61 2.01 21.79
C ALA A 11 13.27 2.70 21.52
N GLU A 12 12.75 2.62 20.29
CA GLU A 12 11.46 3.21 19.90
C GLU A 12 10.29 2.54 20.63
N ALA A 13 10.30 1.21 20.73
CA ALA A 13 9.25 0.46 21.40
C ALA A 13 9.36 0.48 22.94
N GLY A 14 10.39 1.10 23.51
CA GLY A 14 10.61 1.15 24.96
C GLY A 14 10.92 -0.22 25.59
N VAL A 15 11.43 -1.17 24.81
CA VAL A 15 11.73 -2.54 25.23
C VAL A 15 13.22 -2.86 25.19
N THR A 16 13.60 -4.00 25.76
CA THR A 16 14.99 -4.45 25.67
C THR A 16 15.30 -5.06 24.31
N HIS A 17 16.58 -5.02 23.91
CA HIS A 17 17.07 -5.73 22.72
C HIS A 17 16.75 -7.24 22.76
N GLY A 18 16.81 -7.85 23.95
CA GLY A 18 16.48 -9.26 24.16
C GLY A 18 15.01 -9.57 23.90
N SER A 19 14.10 -8.64 24.23
CA SER A 19 12.66 -8.79 23.98
C SER A 19 12.35 -8.80 22.48
N VAL A 20 12.90 -7.85 21.71
CA VAL A 20 12.71 -7.84 20.26
C VAL A 20 13.28 -9.13 19.65
N ARG A 21 14.45 -9.58 20.11
CA ARG A 21 15.07 -10.83 19.60
C ARG A 21 14.28 -12.08 19.96
N TYR A 22 13.62 -12.09 21.11
CA TYR A 22 12.74 -13.18 21.52
C TYR A 22 11.50 -13.27 20.61
N HIS A 23 10.91 -12.14 20.23
CA HIS A 23 9.70 -12.13 19.40
C HIS A 23 9.96 -12.33 17.91
N PHE A 24 11.03 -11.74 17.37
CA PHE A 24 11.27 -11.70 15.93
C PHE A 24 12.49 -12.52 15.49
N GLY A 25 13.33 -12.99 16.41
CA GLY A 25 14.51 -13.80 16.09
C GLY A 25 15.63 -12.99 15.41
N ASP A 26 15.47 -12.74 14.10
CA ASP A 26 16.43 -12.01 13.27
C ASP A 26 15.81 -10.77 12.60
N ARG A 27 16.65 -10.04 11.84
CA ARG A 27 16.29 -8.74 11.27
C ARG A 27 15.35 -8.89 10.09
N ASP A 28 15.47 -9.98 9.35
CA ASP A 28 14.70 -10.18 8.13
C ASP A 28 13.27 -10.56 8.50
N THR A 29 13.10 -11.40 9.52
CA THR A 29 11.80 -11.73 10.13
C THR A 29 11.13 -10.48 10.70
N LEU A 30 11.86 -9.62 11.43
CA LEU A 30 11.32 -8.36 11.93
C LEU A 30 10.82 -7.45 10.80
N ILE A 31 11.57 -7.36 9.70
CA ILE A 31 11.20 -6.55 8.53
C ILE A 31 9.96 -7.15 7.86
N GLU A 32 9.91 -8.47 7.70
CA GLU A 32 8.78 -9.17 7.11
C GLU A 32 7.50 -8.94 7.93
N GLU A 33 7.52 -9.17 9.24
CA GLU A 33 6.36 -8.96 10.11
C GLU A 33 5.90 -7.49 10.11
N ALA A 34 6.84 -6.53 10.13
CA ALA A 34 6.51 -5.12 10.05
C ALA A 34 5.84 -4.76 8.72
N LEU A 35 6.27 -5.36 7.60
CA LEU A 35 5.65 -5.14 6.30
C LEU A 35 4.29 -5.78 6.20
N THR A 36 4.14 -7.04 6.63
CA THR A 36 2.86 -7.73 6.67
C THR A 36 1.83 -6.88 7.41
N PHE A 37 2.18 -6.38 8.59
CA PHE A 37 1.31 -5.48 9.35
C PHE A 37 0.96 -4.18 8.62
N CYS A 38 1.92 -3.57 7.94
CA CYS A 38 1.65 -2.35 7.15
C CYS A 38 0.75 -2.64 5.94
N VAL A 39 0.87 -3.81 5.33
CA VAL A 39 0.09 -4.24 4.17
C VAL A 39 -1.33 -4.58 4.56
N GLU A 40 -1.55 -5.33 5.65
CA GLU A 40 -2.89 -5.64 6.16
C GLU A 40 -3.68 -4.34 6.38
N ARG A 41 -3.07 -3.35 7.02
CA ARG A 41 -3.68 -2.02 7.20
C ARG A 41 -3.89 -1.24 5.90
N GLY A 42 -2.99 -1.39 4.93
CA GLY A 42 -3.14 -0.77 3.62
C GLY A 42 -4.30 -1.37 2.82
N ILE A 43 -4.44 -2.70 2.84
CA ILE A 43 -5.50 -3.44 2.14
C ILE A 43 -6.87 -3.11 2.72
N GLU A 44 -7.00 -3.06 4.05
CA GLU A 44 -8.25 -2.62 4.70
C GLU A 44 -8.69 -1.25 4.16
N GLY A 45 -7.75 -0.32 3.95
CA GLY A 45 -8.03 0.97 3.33
C GLY A 45 -8.49 0.88 1.88
N VAL A 46 -7.86 0.02 1.07
CA VAL A 46 -8.24 -0.20 -0.35
C VAL A 46 -9.64 -0.80 -0.47
N GLU A 47 -9.95 -1.82 0.35
CA GLU A 47 -11.26 -2.45 0.36
C GLU A 47 -12.35 -1.45 0.73
N LEU A 48 -12.19 -0.70 1.83
CA LEU A 48 -13.14 0.34 2.23
C LEU A 48 -13.38 1.41 1.15
N THR A 49 -12.33 1.75 0.40
CA THR A 49 -12.40 2.77 -0.66
C THR A 49 -13.22 2.32 -1.89
N LEU A 50 -13.40 1.01 -2.09
CA LEU A 50 -14.05 0.44 -3.26
C LEU A 50 -15.34 -0.35 -2.94
N ASP A 51 -15.72 -0.46 -1.66
CA ASP A 51 -16.86 -1.25 -1.18
C ASP A 51 -18.18 -0.44 -1.13
N GLU A 52 -18.13 0.89 -1.06
CA GLU A 52 -19.33 1.73 -0.94
C GLU A 52 -20.06 1.90 -2.29
N SER A 53 -20.99 0.98 -2.59
CA SER A 53 -22.09 1.15 -3.56
C SER A 53 -21.70 1.78 -4.92
N GLY A 54 -20.53 1.44 -5.46
CA GLY A 54 -19.97 2.06 -6.66
C GLY A 54 -18.60 2.71 -6.41
N PHE A 55 -18.18 3.56 -7.33
CA PHE A 55 -16.88 4.24 -7.25
C PHE A 55 -16.94 5.60 -6.53
N ASP A 56 -18.05 5.93 -5.85
CA ASP A 56 -18.32 7.31 -5.44
C ASP A 56 -17.33 7.85 -4.41
N ASP A 57 -16.98 7.04 -3.42
CA ASP A 57 -16.02 7.38 -2.36
C ASP A 57 -14.56 7.03 -2.69
N PHE A 58 -14.31 6.57 -3.91
CA PHE A 58 -12.99 6.15 -4.39
C PHE A 58 -11.91 7.23 -4.23
N ALA A 59 -12.25 8.49 -4.50
CA ALA A 59 -11.29 9.60 -4.38
C ALA A 59 -10.99 9.96 -2.91
N ALA A 60 -12.00 9.96 -2.06
CA ALA A 60 -11.85 10.28 -0.66
C ALA A 60 -11.08 9.17 0.08
N GLY A 61 -11.39 7.90 -0.23
CA GLY A 61 -10.75 6.74 0.40
C GLY A 61 -9.26 6.63 0.10
N ILE A 62 -8.82 6.78 -1.16
CA ILE A 62 -7.38 6.74 -1.49
C ILE A 62 -6.64 7.88 -0.79
N VAL A 63 -7.19 9.10 -0.81
CA VAL A 63 -6.59 10.24 -0.13
C VAL A 63 -6.48 10.02 1.38
N ALA A 64 -7.55 9.51 2.01
CA ALA A 64 -7.61 9.23 3.43
C ALA A 64 -6.65 8.10 3.83
N MET A 65 -6.56 7.03 3.05
CA MET A 65 -5.63 5.91 3.25
C MET A 65 -4.18 6.41 3.31
N VAL A 66 -3.77 7.26 2.36
CA VAL A 66 -2.41 7.82 2.35
C VAL A 66 -2.20 8.79 3.51
N ALA A 67 -3.19 9.61 3.82
CA ALA A 67 -3.11 10.56 4.94
C ALA A 67 -3.08 9.89 6.31
N ALA A 68 -3.66 8.70 6.46
CA ALA A 68 -3.70 7.96 7.72
C ALA A 68 -2.33 7.42 8.14
N ALA A 69 -1.46 7.09 7.18
CA ALA A 69 -0.14 6.50 7.46
C ALA A 69 0.94 6.89 6.43
N PRO A 70 1.26 8.19 6.26
CA PRO A 70 2.19 8.66 5.24
C PRO A 70 3.61 8.08 5.40
N GLU A 71 4.07 7.92 6.64
CA GLU A 71 5.39 7.33 6.94
C GLU A 71 5.44 5.83 6.61
N ALA A 72 4.32 5.11 6.79
CA ALA A 72 4.25 3.70 6.41
C ALA A 72 4.30 3.53 4.88
N GLN A 73 3.63 4.42 4.13
CA GLN A 73 3.70 4.44 2.68
C GLN A 73 5.12 4.77 2.19
N ALA A 74 5.75 5.80 2.77
CA ALA A 74 7.14 6.15 2.45
C ALA A 74 8.09 4.97 2.71
N PHE A 75 7.89 4.28 3.85
CA PHE A 75 8.68 3.09 4.19
C PHE A 75 8.53 1.96 3.17
N GLN A 76 7.31 1.67 2.70
CA GLN A 76 7.09 0.65 1.66
C GLN A 76 7.86 0.99 0.38
N TYR A 77 7.83 2.25 -0.07
CA TYR A 77 8.58 2.67 -1.27
C TYR A 77 10.10 2.65 -1.08
N GLU A 78 10.61 3.06 0.10
CA GLU A 78 12.02 2.92 0.43
C GLU A 78 12.48 1.46 0.34
N LEU A 79 11.67 0.55 0.88
CA LEU A 79 12.01 -0.86 0.91
C LEU A 79 11.91 -1.51 -0.47
N ALA A 80 10.89 -1.14 -1.27
CA ALA A 80 10.78 -1.55 -2.67
C ALA A 80 12.05 -1.17 -3.45
N LEU A 81 12.55 0.06 -3.29
CA LEU A 81 13.79 0.51 -3.93
C LEU A 81 15.03 -0.21 -3.38
N GLU A 82 15.08 -0.47 -2.07
CA GLU A 82 16.20 -1.18 -1.45
C GLU A 82 16.26 -2.67 -1.84
N SER A 83 15.12 -3.32 -2.10
CA SER A 83 15.06 -4.72 -2.57
C SER A 83 15.84 -4.96 -3.88
N ARG A 84 16.10 -3.88 -4.65
CA ARG A 84 16.97 -3.93 -5.83
C ARG A 84 18.42 -4.21 -5.46
N ARG A 85 18.86 -3.78 -4.28
CA ARG A 85 20.20 -3.97 -3.71
C ARG A 85 20.27 -5.16 -2.75
N ARG A 86 19.13 -5.58 -2.22
CA ARG A 86 18.96 -6.69 -1.27
C ARG A 86 17.98 -7.72 -1.85
N PRO A 87 18.45 -8.64 -2.71
CA PRO A 87 17.58 -9.64 -3.36
C PRO A 87 16.75 -10.47 -2.38
N GLU A 88 17.23 -10.66 -1.16
CA GLU A 88 16.52 -11.34 -0.06
C GLU A 88 15.18 -10.70 0.30
N LEU A 89 15.00 -9.40 0.03
CA LEU A 89 13.75 -8.67 0.29
C LEU A 89 12.73 -8.77 -0.86
N ARG A 90 13.14 -9.23 -2.05
CA ARG A 90 12.25 -9.29 -3.21
C ARG A 90 11.01 -10.16 -3.00
N PRO A 91 11.12 -11.39 -2.44
CA PRO A 91 9.95 -12.23 -2.25
C PRO A 91 8.91 -11.57 -1.33
N VAL A 92 9.37 -10.83 -0.31
CA VAL A 92 8.46 -10.11 0.60
C VAL A 92 7.78 -8.98 -0.16
N MET A 93 8.53 -8.17 -0.91
CA MET A 93 7.96 -7.06 -1.69
C MET A 93 7.01 -7.52 -2.81
N GLU A 94 7.30 -8.66 -3.45
CA GLU A 94 6.42 -9.28 -4.44
C GLU A 94 5.09 -9.71 -3.79
N ARG A 95 5.14 -10.37 -2.63
CA ARG A 95 3.93 -10.72 -1.86
C ARG A 95 3.10 -9.49 -1.52
N VAL A 96 3.74 -8.44 -1.00
CA VAL A 96 3.08 -7.16 -0.69
C VAL A 96 2.36 -6.59 -1.91
N ASN A 97 3.06 -6.53 -3.05
CA ASN A 97 2.51 -5.99 -4.29
C ASN A 97 1.34 -6.83 -4.80
N ASP A 98 1.48 -8.16 -4.80
CA ASP A 98 0.44 -9.09 -5.22
C ASP A 98 -0.81 -9.01 -4.34
N SER A 99 -0.67 -8.80 -3.03
CA SER A 99 -1.83 -8.61 -2.15
C SER A 99 -2.65 -7.37 -2.52
N TYR A 100 -2.00 -6.24 -2.86
CA TYR A 100 -2.72 -5.07 -3.37
C TYR A 100 -3.35 -5.31 -4.74
N ARG A 101 -2.65 -5.99 -5.66
CA ARG A 101 -3.20 -6.35 -6.98
C ARG A 101 -4.46 -7.19 -6.85
N VAL A 102 -4.44 -8.19 -5.97
CA VAL A 102 -5.60 -9.03 -5.66
C VAL A 102 -6.74 -8.20 -5.06
N ALA A 103 -6.46 -7.31 -4.10
CA ALA A 103 -7.47 -6.46 -3.48
C ALA A 103 -8.16 -5.53 -4.51
N VAL A 104 -7.38 -4.87 -5.38
CA VAL A 104 -7.91 -4.02 -6.46
C VAL A 104 -8.77 -4.84 -7.43
N HIS A 105 -8.29 -6.01 -7.85
CA HIS A 105 -9.04 -6.89 -8.74
C HIS A 105 -10.38 -7.33 -8.11
N GLN A 106 -10.37 -7.83 -6.87
CA GLN A 106 -11.58 -8.27 -6.17
C GLN A 106 -12.58 -7.13 -6.02
N ALA A 107 -12.09 -5.93 -5.72
CA ALA A 107 -12.92 -4.75 -5.59
C ALA A 107 -13.57 -4.31 -6.92
N LEU A 108 -12.83 -4.38 -8.04
CA LEU A 108 -13.39 -4.12 -9.37
C LEU A 108 -14.44 -5.17 -9.76
N VAL A 109 -14.17 -6.46 -9.49
CA VAL A 109 -15.13 -7.55 -9.73
C VAL A 109 -16.42 -7.35 -8.95
N ARG A 110 -16.35 -6.92 -7.67
CA ARG A 110 -17.54 -6.58 -6.86
C ARG A 110 -18.37 -5.45 -7.48
N ASN A 111 -17.76 -4.56 -8.24
CA ASN A 111 -18.40 -3.47 -8.96
C ASN A 111 -18.74 -3.82 -10.43
N GLY A 112 -18.74 -5.10 -10.80
CA GLY A 112 -19.13 -5.58 -12.13
C GLY A 112 -18.05 -5.46 -13.20
N LEU A 113 -16.79 -5.18 -12.80
CA LEU A 113 -15.65 -5.05 -13.71
C LEU A 113 -14.70 -6.24 -13.55
N ASP A 114 -14.94 -7.30 -14.30
CA ASP A 114 -14.09 -8.51 -14.35
C ASP A 114 -13.16 -8.49 -15.59
N ASP A 115 -12.22 -7.54 -15.58
CA ASP A 115 -11.19 -7.41 -16.61
C ASP A 115 -9.80 -7.34 -15.94
N PRO A 116 -8.98 -8.40 -16.05
CA PRO A 116 -7.65 -8.44 -15.45
C PRO A 116 -6.71 -7.34 -15.96
N ALA A 117 -6.83 -6.94 -17.23
CA ALA A 117 -5.99 -5.88 -17.79
C ALA A 117 -6.41 -4.50 -17.26
N LEU A 118 -7.72 -4.28 -17.09
CA LEU A 118 -8.22 -3.10 -16.40
C LEU A 118 -7.76 -3.06 -14.94
N ALA A 119 -7.84 -4.18 -14.23
CA ALA A 119 -7.43 -4.27 -12.83
C ALA A 119 -5.95 -3.93 -12.64
N GLU A 120 -5.08 -4.44 -13.52
CA GLU A 120 -3.65 -4.10 -13.51
C GLU A 120 -3.43 -2.61 -13.79
N LEU A 121 -4.14 -2.03 -14.77
CA LEU A 121 -4.04 -0.60 -15.09
C LEU A 121 -4.49 0.28 -13.91
N VAL A 122 -5.59 -0.09 -13.25
CA VAL A 122 -6.12 0.62 -12.09
C VAL A 122 -5.14 0.54 -10.93
N PHE A 123 -4.58 -0.65 -10.67
CA PHE A 123 -3.57 -0.84 -9.63
C PHE A 123 -2.35 0.07 -9.86
N ILE A 124 -1.77 0.05 -11.06
CA ILE A 124 -0.62 0.89 -11.41
C ILE A 124 -0.95 2.38 -11.28
N ALA A 125 -2.15 2.78 -11.70
CA ALA A 125 -2.59 4.17 -11.58
C ALA A 125 -2.72 4.61 -10.11
N ILE A 126 -3.33 3.79 -9.25
CA ILE A 126 -3.45 4.05 -7.82
C ILE A 126 -2.06 4.12 -7.18
N ASP A 127 -1.19 3.13 -7.42
CA ASP A 127 0.16 3.08 -6.84
C ASP A 127 0.97 4.34 -7.23
N GLY A 128 0.92 4.76 -8.49
CA GLY A 128 1.57 5.99 -8.93
C GLY A 128 1.03 7.25 -8.23
N LEU A 129 -0.28 7.31 -7.98
CA LEU A 129 -0.90 8.43 -7.27
C LEU A 129 -0.54 8.47 -5.79
N VAL A 130 -0.51 7.31 -5.13
CA VAL A 130 -0.08 7.14 -3.74
C VAL A 130 1.40 7.52 -3.60
N PHE A 131 2.25 7.05 -4.50
CA PHE A 131 3.66 7.44 -4.57
C PHE A 131 3.81 8.95 -4.69
N HIS A 132 3.10 9.58 -5.63
CA HIS A 132 3.18 11.02 -5.84
C HIS A 132 2.70 11.82 -4.63
N GLN A 133 1.63 11.40 -3.96
CA GLN A 133 1.17 12.05 -2.74
C GLN A 133 2.21 11.92 -1.62
N THR A 134 2.75 10.72 -1.43
CA THR A 134 3.72 10.39 -0.39
C THR A 134 5.04 11.16 -0.60
N ALA A 135 5.56 11.18 -1.82
CA ALA A 135 6.86 11.77 -2.14
C ALA A 135 6.83 13.30 -2.25
N PHE A 136 5.70 13.90 -2.66
CA PHE A 136 5.63 15.33 -3.01
C PHE A 136 4.55 16.12 -2.25
N GLY A 137 3.73 15.48 -1.41
CA GLY A 137 2.82 16.15 -0.48
C GLY A 137 1.65 16.92 -1.12
N ASN A 138 1.21 16.57 -2.34
CA ASN A 138 0.15 17.29 -3.05
C ASN A 138 -1.18 16.51 -3.11
N THR A 139 -1.87 16.45 -1.97
CA THR A 139 -3.15 15.75 -1.84
C THR A 139 -4.21 16.23 -2.83
N GLY A 140 -4.29 17.54 -3.09
CA GLY A 140 -5.26 18.09 -4.05
C GLY A 140 -5.02 17.65 -5.50
N ARG A 141 -3.77 17.38 -5.89
CA ARG A 141 -3.46 16.79 -7.21
C ARG A 141 -3.93 15.34 -7.27
N THR A 142 -3.66 14.55 -6.24
CA THR A 142 -4.10 13.16 -6.15
C THR A 142 -5.62 13.06 -6.19
N GLU A 143 -6.32 13.86 -5.39
CA GLU A 143 -7.79 13.90 -5.37
C GLU A 143 -8.39 14.17 -6.76
N ARG A 144 -7.84 15.14 -7.51
CA ARG A 144 -8.29 15.43 -8.88
C ARG A 144 -8.05 14.27 -9.85
N ALA A 145 -6.90 13.61 -9.75
CA ALA A 145 -6.57 12.48 -10.61
C ALA A 145 -7.45 11.26 -10.31
N VAL A 146 -7.67 10.95 -9.03
CA VAL A 146 -8.57 9.85 -8.64
C VAL A 146 -10.01 10.13 -9.08
N LYS A 147 -10.49 11.39 -9.01
CA LYS A 147 -11.80 11.77 -9.57
C LYS A 147 -11.91 11.52 -11.07
N VAL A 148 -10.82 11.64 -11.84
CA VAL A 148 -10.81 11.32 -13.28
C VAL A 148 -10.81 9.80 -13.48
N LEU A 149 -9.97 9.06 -12.74
CA LEU A 149 -9.94 7.61 -12.78
C LEU A 149 -11.32 7.01 -12.47
N ARG A 150 -12.01 7.54 -11.46
CA ARG A 150 -13.41 7.21 -11.15
C ARG A 150 -14.32 7.35 -12.36
N LYS A 151 -14.30 8.50 -13.03
CA LYS A 151 -15.15 8.76 -14.21
C LYS A 151 -14.87 7.77 -15.33
N LEU A 152 -13.60 7.41 -15.54
CA LEU A 152 -13.21 6.42 -16.54
C LEU A 152 -13.75 5.03 -16.18
N LEU A 153 -13.66 4.62 -14.92
CA LEU A 153 -14.21 3.34 -14.45
C LEU A 153 -15.74 3.28 -14.55
N THR A 154 -16.44 4.35 -14.16
CA THR A 154 -17.89 4.44 -14.32
C THR A 154 -18.31 4.37 -15.79
N ALA A 155 -17.57 5.03 -16.69
CA ALA A 155 -17.85 4.97 -18.13
C ALA A 155 -17.57 3.58 -18.72
N TYR A 156 -16.50 2.92 -18.26
CA TYR A 156 -16.15 1.56 -18.67
C TYR A 156 -17.20 0.55 -18.23
N ALA A 157 -17.71 0.66 -17.00
CA ALA A 157 -18.78 -0.20 -16.47
C ALA A 157 -20.13 -0.04 -17.17
N ALA A 158 -20.33 1.06 -17.90
CA ALA A 158 -21.55 1.33 -18.66
C ALA A 158 -21.50 0.78 -20.11
N THR A 159 -20.38 0.18 -20.51
CA THR A 159 -20.16 -0.41 -21.85
C THR A 159 -20.54 -1.89 -21.85
#